data_AF-A0A3A4KCT8-F1
#
_entry.id   AF-A0A3A4KCT8-F1
#
_cell.length_a   1.000
_cell.length_b   1.000
_cell.length_c   1.000
_cell.angle_alpha   90.00
_cell.angle_beta   90.00
_cell.angle_gamma   90.00
#
_symmetry.space_group_name_H-M   'P 1'
#
loop_
_entity.id
_entity.type
_entity.pdbx_description
1 polymer ?
#
loop_
_entity_poly.entity_id
_entity_poly.type
_entity_poly.pdbx_seq_one_letter_code
_entity_poly.pdbx_strand_id
1 'polypeptide(L)' 'MNTYGNPAESFERIAGLWSAYLGHPVHARDVANLMVLLKVSRSRHAYQRDDYTDICGYAALAERISE' A
#
# COMPACT_ATOMS: atom_id res chain seq x y z
N MET A 1 -13.76 3.08 19.97
CA MET A 1 -13.13 4.23 19.28
C MET A 1 -12.20 3.66 18.23
N ASN A 2 -12.68 3.50 16.98
CA ASN A 2 -11.84 2.98 15.91
C ASN A 2 -11.16 4.15 15.20
N THR A 3 -9.99 4.53 15.70
CA THR A 3 -9.20 5.70 15.26
C THR A 3 -8.40 5.40 13.99
N TYR A 4 -8.84 4.45 13.17
CA TYR A 4 -8.26 4.20 11.86
C TYR A 4 -9.07 5.01 10.85
N GLY A 5 -8.51 6.16 10.45
CA GLY A 5 -9.02 6.96 9.34
C GLY A 5 -9.10 6.13 8.05
N ASN A 6 -9.82 6.64 7.06
CA ASN A 6 -10.06 5.92 5.82
C ASN A 6 -8.71 5.46 5.20
N PRO A 7 -8.51 4.15 4.95
CA PRO A 7 -7.26 3.64 4.39
C PRO A 7 -6.85 4.32 3.08
N ALA A 8 -7.82 4.75 2.27
CA ALA A 8 -7.56 5.52 1.05
C ALA A 8 -6.87 6.87 1.34
N GLU A 9 -7.31 7.60 2.38
CA GLU A 9 -6.67 8.85 2.81
C GLU A 9 -5.22 8.63 3.27
N SER A 10 -4.94 7.47 3.85
CA SER A 10 -3.58 7.11 4.23
C SER A 10 -2.68 6.91 3.00
N PHE A 11 -3.17 6.26 1.95
CA PHE A 11 -2.38 6.04 0.73
C PHE A 11 -2.20 7.31 -0.09
N GLU A 12 -3.21 8.18 -0.15
CA GLU A 12 -3.08 9.51 -0.76
C GLU A 12 -2.01 10.35 -0.06
N ARG A 13 -1.99 10.33 1.28
CA ARG A 13 -0.95 11.02 2.05
C ARG A 13 0.44 10.45 1.80
N ILE A 14 0.59 9.13 1.74
CA ILE A 14 1.87 8.48 1.42
C ILE A 14 2.31 8.83 -0.01
N ALA A 15 1.37 8.82 -0.96
CA ALA A 15 1.61 9.17 -2.35
C ALA A 15 2.14 10.61 -2.47
N GLY A 16 1.57 11.56 -1.73
CA GLY A 16 2.07 12.93 -1.65
C GLY A 16 3.49 13.03 -1.07
N LEU A 17 3.78 12.29 0.00
CA LEU A 17 5.12 12.24 0.60
C LEU A 17 6.16 11.67 -0.38
N TRP A 18 5.85 10.55 -1.03
CA TRP A 18 6.74 9.92 -2.00
C TRP A 18 6.94 10.80 -3.23
N SER A 19 5.87 11.44 -3.71
CA SER A 19 5.96 12.37 -4.84
C SER A 19 6.91 13.52 -4.55
N ALA A 20 6.77 14.14 -3.37
CA ALA A 20 7.64 15.24 -2.94
C ALA A 20 9.10 14.80 -2.80
N TYR A 21 9.33 13.60 -2.29
CA TYR A 21 10.68 13.06 -2.11
C TYR A 21 11.35 12.66 -3.43
N LEU A 22 10.62 12.01 -4.34
CA LEU A 22 11.14 11.48 -5.60
C LEU A 22 11.19 12.54 -6.72
N GLY A 23 10.48 13.66 -6.57
CA GLY A 23 10.32 14.65 -7.64
C GLY A 23 9.50 14.14 -8.83
N HIS A 24 8.68 13.12 -8.63
CA HIS A 24 7.85 12.49 -9.67
C HIS A 24 6.48 12.14 -9.08
N PRO A 25 5.36 12.35 -9.82
CA PRO A 25 4.03 11.98 -9.33
C PRO A 25 3.90 10.49 -8.99
N VAL A 26 3.42 10.22 -7.79
CA VAL A 26 3.01 8.90 -7.30
C VAL A 26 1.56 9.05 -6.85
N HIS A 27 0.72 8.07 -7.20
CA HIS A 27 -0.69 8.06 -6.84
C HIS A 27 -0.96 7.01 -5.75
N ALA A 28 -2.09 7.10 -5.05
CA ALA A 28 -2.43 6.14 -4.00
C ALA A 28 -2.50 4.68 -4.50
N ARG A 29 -2.90 4.45 -5.77
CA ARG A 29 -2.84 3.14 -6.42
C ARG A 29 -1.40 2.62 -6.52
N ASP A 30 -0.45 3.49 -6.87
CA ASP A 30 0.97 3.13 -6.95
C ASP A 30 1.48 2.69 -5.58
N VAL A 31 1.10 3.41 -4.52
CA VAL A 31 1.44 3.04 -3.13
C VAL A 31 0.93 1.65 -2.79
N ALA A 32 -0.34 1.34 -3.08
CA ALA A 32 -0.91 0.02 -2.81
C ALA A 32 -0.14 -1.10 -3.53
N ASN A 33 0.15 -0.91 -4.81
CA ASN A 33 0.89 -1.88 -5.62
C ASN A 33 2.35 -2.06 -5.14
N LEU A 34 3.01 -0.95 -4.77
CA LEU A 34 4.38 -1.00 -4.25
C LEU A 34 4.45 -1.68 -2.87
N MET A 35 3.42 -1.56 -2.03
CA MET A 35 3.31 -2.31 -0.78
C MET A 35 3.10 -3.81 -1.01
N VAL A 36 2.36 -4.21 -2.05
CA VAL A 36 2.27 -5.62 -2.48
C VAL A 36 3.65 -6.15 -2.87
N LEU A 37 4.40 -5.42 -3.71
CA LEU A 37 5.74 -5.82 -4.13
C LEU A 37 6.72 -5.94 -2.96
N LEU A 38 6.64 -5.02 -1.98
CA LEU A 38 7.43 -5.10 -0.75
C LEU A 38 7.16 -6.41 0.00
N LYS A 39 5.90 -6.81 0.13
CA LYS A 39 5.51 -8.05 0.81
C LYS A 39 5.94 -9.30 0.04
N VAL A 40 5.80 -9.29 -1.29
CA VAL A 40 6.36 -10.36 -2.15
C VAL A 40 7.87 -10.47 -2.00
N SER A 41 8.59 -9.35 -1.88
CA SER A 41 10.04 -9.38 -1.65
C SER A 41 10.39 -9.96 -0.28
N ARG A 42 9.61 -9.65 0.77
CA ARG A 42 9.84 -10.17 2.13
C ARG A 42 9.61 -11.67 2.23
N SER A 43 8.59 -12.19 1.56
CA SER A 43 8.27 -13.62 1.58
C SER A 43 9.35 -14.50 0.94
N ARG A 44 10.27 -13.92 0.15
CA ARG A 44 11.43 -14.64 -0.43
C ARG A 44 12.43 -15.12 0.62
N HIS A 45 12.57 -14.43 1.74
CA HIS A 45 13.58 -14.76 2.76
C HIS A 45 13.05 -15.69 3.85
N ALA A 46 11.77 -15.58 4.18
CA ALA A 46 11.08 -16.52 5.08
C ALA A 46 9.58 -16.48 4.78
N TYR A 47 8.93 -17.65 4.74
CA TYR A 47 7.48 -17.70 4.66
C TYR A 47 6.87 -17.18 5.97
N GLN A 48 6.11 -16.10 5.87
CA GLN A 48 5.24 -15.61 6.94
C GLN A 48 3.83 -15.45 6.39
N ARG A 49 2.85 -16.10 7.02
CA ARG A 49 1.43 -16.04 6.61
C ARG A 49 0.94 -14.60 6.51
N ASP A 50 1.38 -13.73 7.42
CA ASP A 50 0.99 -12.32 7.46
C ASP A 50 1.39 -11.57 6.20
N ASP A 51 2.49 -11.93 5.54
CA ASP A 51 2.88 -11.23 4.32
C ASP A 51 1.86 -11.43 3.19
N TYR A 52 1.24 -12.60 3.11
CA TYR A 52 0.17 -12.88 2.13
C TYR A 52 -1.16 -12.27 2.56
N THR A 53 -1.47 -12.25 3.85
CA THR A 53 -2.64 -11.54 4.38
C THR A 53 -2.57 -10.04 4.06
N ASP A 54 -1.40 -9.44 4.24
CA ASP A 54 -1.15 -8.03 3.93
C ASP A 54 -1.27 -7.77 2.42
N ILE A 55 -0.75 -8.67 1.57
CA ILE A 55 -0.93 -8.57 0.11
C ILE A 55 -2.42 -8.53 -0.27
N CYS A 56 -3.23 -9.42 0.29
CA CYS A 56 -4.67 -9.42 0.03
C CYS A 56 -5.33 -8.11 0.50
N GLY A 57 -4.93 -7.59 1.65
CA GLY A 57 -5.38 -6.30 2.17
C GLY A 57 -5.03 -5.14 1.24
N TYR A 58 -3.77 -5.05 0.79
CA TYR A 58 -3.33 -4.00 -0.12
C TYR A 58 -3.98 -4.10 -1.51
N ALA A 59 -4.19 -5.31 -2.03
CA ALA A 59 -4.88 -5.53 -3.29
C ALA A 59 -6.36 -5.09 -3.21
N ALA A 60 -7.05 -5.42 -2.12
CA ALA A 60 -8.42 -4.97 -1.89
C ALA A 60 -8.50 -3.43 -1.80
N LEU A 61 -7.55 -2.79 -1.11
CA LEU A 61 -7.48 -1.33 -1.04
C LEU A 61 -7.20 -0.70 -2.40
N ALA A 62 -6.35 -1.31 -3.24
CA ALA A 62 -6.08 -0.82 -4.59
C ALA A 62 -7.35 -0.80 -5.46
N GLU A 63 -8.20 -1.82 -5.32
CA GLU A 63 -9.50 -1.89 -6.01
C GLU A 63 -10.44 -0.78 -5.51
N ARG A 64 -10.58 -0.60 -4.19
CA ARG A 64 -11.44 0.46 -3.63
C ARG A 64 -11.01 1.89 -3.97
N ILE A 65 -9.71 2.13 -4.19
CA ILE A 65 -9.19 3.43 -4.64
C ILE A 65 -9.49 3.66 -6.12
N SER A 66 -9.75 2.58 -6.86
CA SER A 66 -10.00 2.60 -8.31
C SER A 66 -11.48 2.75 -8.67
N GLU A 67 -12.37 2.60 -7.69
CA GLU A 67 -13.82 2.78 -7.76
C GLU A 67 -14.20 4.23 -7.43
#